data_AF-A0A1I3AVF9-F1
#
_entry.id   AF-A0A1I3AVF9-F1
#
_cell.length_a   1.000
_cell.length_b   1.000
_cell.length_c   1.000
_cell.angle_alpha   90.00
_cell.angle_beta   90.00
_cell.angle_gamma   90.00
#
_symmetry.space_group_name_H-M   'P 1'
#
loop_
_entity.id
_entity.type
_entity.pdbx_description
1 polymer ?
#
loop_
_entity_poly.entity_id
_entity_poly.type
_entity_poly.pdbx_seq_one_letter_code
_entity_poly.pdbx_strand_id
1 'polypeptide(L)'
;MEKILEVTEVKLAVLESFPPKLRIDTLGKVPTGGWSNPRLKPHIHIQAPPDGIYGFDFVADPPAGPAVEIISPIEVTDIWENSPGGVKGVRIHAAQNSKTALLAGAGQPERQPNRFTLTDSSKGTRIVFFPRTLTPLGTSESAAEAQLEYHGLEGQLVFRGDEIAQEQTALGLVVSVVLKPNADAGGLDFALILPPVNLGGEAHQDFDTLGIRIRSRGRLINPAGAELTYDVVHLKGVAEDIPVL
;
A
#
# COMPACT_ATOMS: atom_id res chain seq x y z
N MET A 1 25.01 33.33 -5.03
CA MET A 1 23.87 32.39 -5.05
C MET A 1 22.55 33.13 -5.02
N GLU A 2 21.65 32.73 -5.91
CA GLU A 2 20.27 33.21 -6.00
C GLU A 2 19.34 32.03 -6.28
N LYS A 3 18.04 32.18 -5.99
CA LYS A 3 17.06 31.16 -6.39
C LYS A 3 16.99 31.08 -7.91
N ILE A 4 16.85 29.87 -8.42
CA ILE A 4 16.60 29.68 -9.85
C ILE A 4 15.23 30.25 -10.23
N LEU A 5 14.97 30.39 -11.53
CA LEU A 5 13.74 31.01 -12.03
C LEU A 5 12.50 30.19 -11.63
N GLU A 6 12.48 28.92 -12.05
CA GLU A 6 11.37 28.00 -11.79
C GLU A 6 11.85 26.56 -11.65
N VAL A 7 11.15 25.77 -10.84
CA VAL A 7 11.32 24.32 -10.75
C VAL A 7 10.38 23.66 -11.76
N THR A 8 10.91 22.75 -12.57
CA THR A 8 10.13 22.00 -13.57
C THR A 8 9.81 20.59 -13.10
N GLU A 9 10.74 19.89 -12.44
CA GLU A 9 10.57 18.51 -11.99
C GLU A 9 11.29 18.25 -10.67
N VAL A 10 10.71 17.39 -9.84
CA VAL A 10 11.28 16.92 -8.58
C VAL A 10 10.99 15.42 -8.49
N LYS A 11 12.00 14.59 -8.31
CA LYS A 11 11.90 13.16 -8.07
C LYS A 11 12.58 12.79 -6.76
N LEU A 12 11.97 11.85 -6.05
CA LEU A 12 12.47 11.34 -4.79
C LEU A 12 12.74 9.85 -4.91
N ALA A 13 13.83 9.39 -4.30
CA ALA A 13 14.12 7.97 -4.15
C ALA A 13 14.75 7.70 -2.79
N VAL A 14 14.27 6.69 -2.08
CA VAL A 14 14.94 6.18 -0.87
C VAL A 14 16.10 5.30 -1.31
N LEU A 15 17.28 5.55 -0.77
CA LEU A 15 18.48 4.77 -1.06
C LEU A 15 18.65 3.67 -0.01
N GLU A 16 18.86 2.44 -0.46
CA GLU A 16 19.19 1.29 0.38
C GLU A 16 20.53 1.51 1.10
N SER A 17 20.46 1.95 2.34
CA SER A 17 21.60 2.29 3.20
C SER A 17 21.18 2.23 4.66
N PHE A 18 22.15 2.12 5.57
CA PHE A 18 21.90 2.07 7.02
C PHE A 18 22.70 3.19 7.72
N PRO A 19 22.05 4.29 8.15
CA PRO A 19 20.63 4.62 8.02
C PRO A 19 20.21 4.95 6.57
N PRO A 20 18.91 4.81 6.21
CA PRO A 20 18.42 5.08 4.85
C PRO A 20 18.54 6.56 4.50
N LYS A 21 19.03 6.85 3.29
CA LYS A 21 19.23 8.21 2.77
C LYS A 21 18.16 8.56 1.75
N LEU A 22 17.78 9.84 1.69
CA LEU A 22 16.84 10.32 0.66
C LEU A 22 17.60 10.98 -0.49
N ARG A 23 17.43 10.49 -1.72
CA ARG A 23 17.90 11.16 -2.93
C ARG A 23 16.81 12.09 -3.45
N ILE A 24 17.18 13.34 -3.74
CA ILE A 24 16.32 14.37 -4.31
C ILE A 24 16.93 14.79 -5.66
N ASP A 25 16.27 14.40 -6.75
CA ASP A 25 16.66 14.79 -8.11
C ASP A 25 15.73 15.92 -8.57
N THR A 26 16.28 17.10 -8.88
CA THR A 26 15.49 18.29 -9.22
C THR A 26 15.95 18.92 -10.53
N LEU A 27 15.00 19.25 -11.39
CA LEU A 27 15.20 20.00 -12.63
C LEU A 27 14.49 21.35 -12.52
N GLY A 28 15.11 22.37 -13.10
CA GLY A 28 14.54 23.71 -13.17
C GLY A 28 15.10 24.52 -14.32
N LYS A 29 14.76 25.81 -14.34
CA LYS A 29 15.26 26.77 -15.33
C LYS A 29 15.88 27.98 -14.65
N VAL A 30 16.83 28.59 -15.32
CA VAL A 30 17.49 29.86 -14.96
C VAL A 30 17.21 30.92 -16.01
N PRO A 31 17.22 32.22 -15.65
CA PRO A 31 16.83 33.30 -16.56
C PRO A 31 17.82 33.49 -17.73
N THR A 32 19.07 33.08 -17.57
CA THR A 32 20.14 33.25 -18.57
C THR A 32 21.05 32.02 -18.63
N GLY A 33 21.87 31.92 -19.68
CA GLY A 33 22.95 30.93 -19.77
C GLY A 33 24.12 31.27 -18.84
N GLY A 34 24.87 30.26 -18.39
CA GLY A 34 26.10 30.42 -17.61
C GLY A 34 25.95 30.37 -16.09
N TRP A 35 24.77 30.02 -15.59
CA TRP A 35 24.58 29.70 -14.16
C TRP A 35 25.33 28.43 -13.78
N SER A 36 25.85 28.37 -12.55
CA SER A 36 26.70 27.27 -12.08
C SER A 36 26.42 26.90 -10.62
N ASN A 37 27.01 25.81 -10.14
CA ASN A 37 26.91 25.32 -8.77
C ASN A 37 25.47 25.21 -8.23
N PRO A 38 24.59 24.45 -8.89
CA PRO A 38 23.22 24.23 -8.42
C PRO A 38 23.21 23.45 -7.09
N ARG A 39 22.37 23.88 -6.15
CA ARG A 39 22.29 23.33 -4.79
C ARG A 39 20.86 23.41 -4.25
N LEU A 40 20.49 22.46 -3.40
CA LEU A 40 19.30 22.57 -2.56
C LEU A 40 19.71 23.06 -1.17
N LYS A 41 19.02 24.08 -0.65
CA LYS A 41 19.25 24.58 0.71
C LYS A 41 18.02 24.25 1.56
N PRO A 42 18.16 23.40 2.59
CA PRO A 42 17.03 23.06 3.45
C PRO A 42 16.54 24.29 4.21
N HIS A 43 15.23 24.42 4.35
CA HIS A 43 14.63 25.34 5.32
C HIS A 43 14.85 24.77 6.72
N ILE A 44 15.46 25.57 7.60
CA ILE A 44 15.67 25.17 8.99
C ILE A 44 14.35 25.35 9.73
N HIS A 45 13.79 24.26 10.23
CA HIS A 45 12.60 24.26 11.06
C HIS A 45 12.98 23.96 12.52
N ILE A 46 12.44 24.75 13.46
CA ILE A 46 12.62 24.50 14.91
C ILE A 46 11.79 23.27 15.34
N GLN A 47 10.64 23.05 14.69
CA GLN A 47 9.76 21.90 14.88
C GLN A 47 9.49 21.24 13.53
N ALA A 48 9.44 19.91 13.49
CA ALA A 48 9.10 19.17 12.28
C ALA A 48 7.77 19.69 11.68
N PRO A 49 7.68 19.92 10.36
CA PRO A 49 6.44 20.32 9.70
C PRO A 49 5.31 19.33 10.01
N PRO A 50 4.12 19.80 10.44
CA PRO A 50 2.99 18.91 10.76
C PRO A 50 2.51 18.06 9.57
N ASP A 51 2.71 18.55 8.35
CA ASP A 51 2.38 17.85 7.11
C ASP A 51 3.46 16.84 6.69
N GLY A 52 4.62 16.81 7.37
CA GLY A 52 5.76 15.96 7.02
C GLY A 52 6.46 16.35 5.72
N ILE A 53 6.17 17.55 5.17
CA ILE A 53 6.75 18.03 3.91
C ILE A 53 7.83 19.08 4.24
N TYR A 54 9.08 18.76 3.90
CA TYR A 54 10.21 19.63 4.21
C TYR A 54 10.55 20.57 3.06
N GLY A 55 10.78 21.84 3.37
CA GLY A 55 11.09 22.89 2.39
C GLY A 55 12.57 22.92 2.00
N PHE A 56 12.85 23.14 0.72
CA PHE A 56 14.20 23.42 0.21
C PHE A 56 14.14 24.58 -0.79
N ASP A 57 15.14 25.46 -0.77
CA ASP A 57 15.35 26.45 -1.83
C ASP A 57 16.30 25.89 -2.89
N PHE A 58 15.87 25.92 -4.16
CA PHE A 58 16.74 25.57 -5.27
C PHE A 58 17.50 26.83 -5.73
N VAL A 59 18.79 26.86 -5.45
CA VAL A 59 19.68 27.99 -5.72
C VAL A 59 20.83 27.60 -6.64
N ALA A 60 21.38 28.59 -7.34
CA ALA A 60 22.59 28.46 -8.13
C ALA A 60 23.36 29.80 -8.13
N ASP A 61 24.60 29.79 -8.62
CA ASP A 61 25.42 30.98 -8.76
C ASP A 61 25.21 31.60 -10.16
N PRO A 62 24.79 32.88 -10.24
CA PRO A 62 24.62 33.57 -11.52
C PRO A 62 25.97 33.77 -12.22
N PRO A 63 25.97 33.92 -13.55
CA PRO A 63 27.20 34.17 -14.32
C PRO A 63 27.87 35.48 -13.87
N ALA A 64 29.19 35.45 -13.72
CA ALA A 64 29.98 36.62 -13.26
C ALA A 64 30.21 37.69 -14.34
N GLY A 65 29.81 37.44 -15.58
CA GLY A 65 30.00 38.33 -16.74
C GLY A 65 28.75 38.39 -17.63
N PRO A 66 28.85 39.00 -18.82
CA PRO A 66 27.73 39.08 -19.76
C PRO A 66 27.14 37.70 -20.01
N ALA A 67 25.82 37.58 -19.82
CA ALA A 67 25.12 36.33 -19.94
C ALA A 67 24.31 36.29 -21.23
N VAL A 68 24.18 35.10 -21.81
CA VAL A 68 23.27 34.90 -22.94
C VAL A 68 21.84 34.93 -22.40
N GLU A 69 20.99 35.82 -22.92
CA GLU A 69 19.59 35.99 -22.52
C GLU A 69 18.69 34.86 -23.06
N ILE A 70 19.06 33.62 -22.74
CA ILE A 70 18.32 32.42 -23.10
C ILE A 70 18.03 31.66 -21.81
N ILE A 71 16.73 31.41 -21.58
CA ILE A 71 16.27 30.57 -20.47
C ILE A 71 16.88 29.17 -20.65
N SER A 72 17.68 28.75 -19.68
CA SER A 72 18.46 27.52 -19.75
C SER A 72 18.05 26.54 -18.66
N PRO A 73 18.08 25.21 -18.92
CA PRO A 73 17.81 24.21 -17.90
C PRO A 73 18.98 24.11 -16.91
N ILE A 74 18.67 23.73 -15.66
CA ILE A 74 19.65 23.41 -14.64
C ILE A 74 19.14 22.25 -13.77
N GLU A 75 20.05 21.39 -13.33
CA GLU A 75 19.73 20.18 -12.57
C GLU A 75 20.58 20.07 -11.31
N VAL A 76 20.03 19.43 -10.28
CA VAL A 76 20.74 19.08 -9.05
C VAL A 76 20.25 17.74 -8.54
N THR A 77 21.20 16.93 -8.08
CA THR A 77 20.95 15.75 -7.26
C THR A 77 21.54 15.99 -5.89
N ASP A 78 20.73 15.88 -4.85
CA ASP A 78 21.16 16.01 -3.46
C ASP A 78 20.83 14.72 -2.67
N ILE A 79 21.69 14.37 -1.72
CA ILE A 79 21.51 13.21 -0.84
C ILE A 79 21.34 13.72 0.58
N TRP A 80 20.11 13.61 1.09
CA TRP A 80 19.79 13.99 2.44
C TRP A 80 20.01 12.79 3.39
N GLU A 81 21.17 12.80 4.06
CA GLU A 81 21.62 11.63 4.86
C GLU A 81 20.95 11.52 6.23
N ASN A 82 20.63 12.64 6.86
CA ASN A 82 20.08 12.71 8.23
C ASN A 82 18.66 13.29 8.23
N SER A 83 17.79 12.73 7.39
CA SER A 83 16.39 13.16 7.35
C SER A 83 15.66 12.79 8.64
N PRO A 84 14.87 13.69 9.25
CA PRO A 84 14.07 13.35 10.43
C PRO A 84 13.11 12.19 10.19
N GLY A 85 12.72 11.47 11.24
CA GLY A 85 11.64 10.48 11.14
C GLY A 85 10.33 11.12 10.69
N GLY A 86 9.58 10.44 9.81
CA GLY A 86 8.24 10.88 9.37
C GLY A 86 8.22 11.84 8.18
N VAL A 87 9.30 11.94 7.40
CA VAL A 87 9.29 12.68 6.11
C VAL A 87 8.30 12.01 5.16
N LYS A 88 7.33 12.79 4.68
CA LYS A 88 6.35 12.38 3.66
C LYS A 88 6.68 12.93 2.28
N GLY A 89 7.47 14.00 2.21
CA GLY A 89 7.89 14.58 0.94
C GLY A 89 8.76 15.81 1.12
N VAL A 90 9.06 16.45 -0.01
CA VAL A 90 9.80 17.70 -0.06
C VAL A 90 9.06 18.73 -0.92
N ARG A 91 9.21 20.00 -0.56
CA ARG A 91 8.75 21.14 -1.36
C ARG A 91 9.95 21.96 -1.78
N ILE A 92 10.19 22.01 -3.09
CA ILE A 92 11.28 22.80 -3.67
C ILE A 92 10.74 24.17 -4.07
N HIS A 93 11.36 25.24 -3.57
CA HIS A 93 11.02 26.62 -3.84
C HIS A 93 12.03 27.25 -4.81
N ALA A 94 11.50 27.88 -5.86
CA ALA A 94 12.23 28.76 -6.78
C ALA A 94 11.72 30.20 -6.66
N ALA A 95 12.19 31.10 -7.51
CA ALA A 95 11.78 32.50 -7.51
C ALA A 95 10.30 32.68 -7.92
N GLN A 96 9.83 31.92 -8.93
CA GLN A 96 8.48 32.10 -9.49
C GLN A 96 7.47 31.02 -9.06
N ASN A 97 7.94 29.87 -8.60
CA ASN A 97 7.06 28.77 -8.22
C ASN A 97 7.62 27.93 -7.08
N SER A 98 6.83 26.95 -6.65
CA SER A 98 7.32 25.84 -5.84
C SER A 98 6.70 24.54 -6.34
N LYS A 99 7.42 23.43 -6.22
CA LYS A 99 6.93 22.10 -6.60
C LYS A 99 7.10 21.14 -5.43
N THR A 100 6.03 20.41 -5.11
CA THR A 100 6.04 19.40 -4.06
C THR A 100 6.18 18.02 -4.70
N ALA A 101 7.12 17.22 -4.19
CA ALA A 101 7.22 15.80 -4.48
C ALA A 101 6.98 15.01 -3.19
N LEU A 102 6.14 14.00 -3.30
CA LEU A 102 5.84 13.08 -2.21
C LEU A 102 6.73 11.84 -2.41
N LEU A 103 7.21 11.27 -1.30
CA LEU A 103 7.84 9.96 -1.34
C LEU A 103 6.86 8.95 -1.93
N ALA A 104 7.32 8.00 -2.73
CA ALA A 104 6.48 6.89 -3.16
C ALA A 104 5.88 6.23 -1.89
N GLY A 105 4.55 6.26 -1.76
CA GLY A 105 3.81 5.93 -0.54
C GLY A 105 3.09 7.10 0.17
N ALA A 106 3.36 8.37 -0.18
CA ALA A 106 2.71 9.53 0.44
C ALA A 106 1.64 10.21 -0.43
N GLY A 107 1.40 9.72 -1.67
CA GLY A 107 0.39 10.26 -2.58
C GLY A 107 -0.09 9.33 -3.71
N GLN A 108 0.39 8.08 -3.77
CA GLN A 108 -0.37 7.01 -4.41
C GLN A 108 -1.37 6.52 -3.38
N PRO A 109 -2.63 6.18 -3.74
CA PRO A 109 -3.43 5.35 -2.83
C PRO A 109 -2.52 4.18 -2.46
N GLU A 110 -2.30 3.93 -1.16
CA GLU A 110 -1.64 2.70 -0.73
C GLU A 110 -2.26 1.59 -1.57
N ARG A 111 -1.45 0.86 -2.35
CA ARG A 111 -1.99 -0.25 -3.13
C ARG A 111 -2.57 -1.19 -2.10
N GLN A 112 -3.89 -1.21 -2.04
CA GLN A 112 -4.61 -2.08 -1.12
C GLN A 112 -4.84 -3.38 -1.88
N PRO A 113 -4.48 -4.52 -1.28
CA PRO A 113 -4.71 -5.79 -1.92
C PRO A 113 -6.21 -5.97 -2.19
N ASN A 114 -6.54 -6.22 -3.45
CA ASN A 114 -7.90 -6.47 -3.90
C ASN A 114 -8.16 -7.96 -4.19
N ARG A 115 -7.11 -8.79 -4.14
CA ARG A 115 -7.20 -10.24 -4.21
C ARG A 115 -6.23 -10.90 -3.23
N PHE A 116 -6.70 -11.96 -2.58
CA PHE A 116 -5.90 -12.81 -1.72
C PHE A 116 -5.98 -14.25 -2.24
N THR A 117 -4.83 -14.86 -2.50
CA THR A 117 -4.73 -16.28 -2.86
C THR A 117 -4.03 -17.02 -1.73
N LEU A 118 -4.70 -17.99 -1.11
CA LEU A 118 -4.18 -18.74 0.01
C LEU A 118 -4.14 -20.23 -0.30
N THR A 119 -3.08 -20.89 0.13
CA THR A 119 -2.89 -22.33 -0.08
C THR A 119 -2.34 -23.01 1.17
N ASP A 120 -2.85 -24.22 1.44
CA ASP A 120 -2.26 -25.14 2.41
C ASP A 120 -1.34 -26.12 1.67
N SER A 121 -0.05 -26.08 2.01
CA SER A 121 0.96 -27.01 1.49
C SER A 121 0.72 -28.49 1.85
N SER A 122 -0.10 -28.77 2.86
CA SER A 122 -0.26 -30.11 3.44
C SER A 122 -1.54 -30.85 3.01
N LYS A 123 -2.69 -30.17 2.92
CA LYS A 123 -4.00 -30.81 2.67
C LYS A 123 -4.73 -30.31 1.43
N GLY A 124 -4.08 -29.50 0.60
CA GLY A 124 -4.61 -29.07 -0.71
C GLY A 124 -5.73 -28.05 -0.63
N THR A 125 -5.94 -27.40 0.51
CA THR A 125 -6.89 -26.29 0.62
C THR A 125 -6.39 -25.11 -0.21
N ARG A 126 -7.25 -24.56 -1.07
CA ARG A 126 -7.00 -23.32 -1.81
C ARG A 126 -8.17 -22.37 -1.62
N ILE A 127 -7.86 -21.12 -1.32
CA ILE A 127 -8.85 -20.05 -1.13
C ILE A 127 -8.47 -18.89 -2.03
N VAL A 128 -9.45 -18.32 -2.73
CA VAL A 128 -9.31 -17.04 -3.42
C VAL A 128 -10.36 -16.11 -2.87
N PHE A 129 -9.93 -14.99 -2.31
CA PHE A 129 -10.83 -14.02 -1.69
C PHE A 129 -10.67 -12.64 -2.33
N PHE A 130 -11.80 -12.04 -2.68
CA PHE A 130 -11.95 -10.66 -3.12
C PHE A 130 -12.81 -9.93 -2.09
N PRO A 131 -12.26 -8.98 -1.31
CA PRO A 131 -13.04 -8.22 -0.33
C PRO A 131 -14.19 -7.42 -0.97
N ARG A 132 -14.01 -7.08 -2.25
CA ARG A 132 -14.97 -6.40 -3.13
C ARG A 132 -14.80 -6.95 -4.54
N THR A 133 -15.89 -7.20 -5.25
CA THR A 133 -15.85 -7.66 -6.65
C THR A 133 -15.29 -6.55 -7.56
N LEU A 134 -14.46 -6.95 -8.52
CA LEU A 134 -13.95 -6.04 -9.53
C LEU A 134 -15.02 -5.93 -10.63
N THR A 135 -15.87 -4.91 -10.56
CA THR A 135 -16.92 -4.69 -11.55
C THR A 135 -16.32 -4.03 -12.81
N PRO A 136 -16.54 -4.57 -14.03
CA PRO A 136 -16.11 -3.91 -15.25
C PRO A 136 -16.76 -2.53 -15.39
N LEU A 137 -15.99 -1.54 -15.83
CA LEU A 137 -16.42 -0.16 -15.98
C LEU A 137 -17.64 -0.06 -16.93
N GLY A 138 -18.79 0.40 -16.43
CA GLY A 138 -19.99 0.67 -17.25
C GLY A 138 -21.33 0.17 -16.72
N THR A 139 -21.37 -0.53 -15.58
CA THR A 139 -22.63 -0.86 -14.91
C THR A 139 -22.83 0.04 -13.70
N SER A 140 -23.95 0.78 -13.69
CA SER A 140 -24.35 1.67 -12.60
C SER A 140 -24.47 0.89 -11.29
N GLU A 141 -23.74 1.35 -10.28
CA GLU A 141 -23.89 1.12 -8.84
C GLU A 141 -24.74 -0.10 -8.42
N SER A 142 -24.11 -1.26 -8.43
CA SER A 142 -24.35 -2.25 -7.38
C SER A 142 -23.08 -2.25 -6.51
N ALA A 143 -23.25 -2.23 -5.18
CA ALA A 143 -22.11 -2.26 -4.27
C ALA A 143 -21.21 -3.44 -4.64
N ALA A 144 -19.91 -3.21 -4.80
CA ALA A 144 -18.97 -4.28 -5.13
C ALA A 144 -18.99 -5.35 -4.01
N GLU A 145 -19.77 -6.41 -4.19
CA GLU A 145 -19.97 -7.48 -3.21
C GLU A 145 -18.70 -8.32 -3.06
N ALA A 146 -18.43 -8.87 -1.87
CA ALA A 146 -17.30 -9.77 -1.69
C ALA A 146 -17.50 -11.10 -2.43
N GLN A 147 -16.40 -11.77 -2.79
CA GLN A 147 -16.42 -13.12 -3.34
C GLN A 147 -15.35 -13.99 -2.68
N LEU A 148 -15.70 -15.22 -2.33
CA LEU A 148 -14.77 -16.21 -1.80
C LEU A 148 -14.93 -17.52 -2.54
N GLU A 149 -13.84 -18.01 -3.13
CA GLU A 149 -13.75 -19.36 -3.68
C GLU A 149 -12.97 -20.24 -2.71
N TYR A 150 -13.59 -21.35 -2.30
CA TYR A 150 -12.99 -22.34 -1.42
C TYR A 150 -12.85 -23.67 -2.17
N HIS A 151 -11.68 -24.26 -2.12
CA HIS A 151 -11.44 -25.64 -2.53
C HIS A 151 -10.77 -26.38 -1.37
N GLY A 152 -11.41 -27.44 -0.89
CA GLY A 152 -10.88 -28.26 0.20
C GLY A 152 -11.52 -29.64 0.23
N LEU A 153 -11.39 -30.34 1.36
CA LEU A 153 -11.95 -31.69 1.54
C LEU A 153 -13.48 -31.73 1.46
N GLU A 154 -14.11 -30.59 1.71
CA GLU A 154 -15.56 -30.39 1.64
C GLU A 154 -16.06 -30.21 0.19
N GLY A 155 -15.15 -30.05 -0.77
CA GLY A 155 -15.44 -29.80 -2.18
C GLY A 155 -15.03 -28.40 -2.62
N GLN A 156 -15.55 -27.99 -3.77
CA GLN A 156 -15.38 -26.65 -4.32
C GLN A 156 -16.66 -25.84 -4.10
N LEU A 157 -16.53 -24.71 -3.42
CA LEU A 157 -17.63 -23.84 -3.03
C LEU A 157 -17.30 -22.40 -3.43
N VAL A 158 -18.32 -21.63 -3.80
CA VAL A 158 -18.19 -20.20 -4.14
C VAL A 158 -19.25 -19.46 -3.36
N PHE A 159 -18.82 -18.42 -2.64
CA PHE A 159 -19.66 -17.57 -1.80
C PHE A 159 -19.64 -16.15 -2.35
N ARG A 160 -20.76 -15.42 -2.19
CA ARG A 160 -20.89 -14.03 -2.63
C ARG A 160 -21.70 -13.19 -1.63
N GLY A 161 -21.37 -11.91 -1.54
CA GLY A 161 -22.16 -10.92 -0.79
C GLY A 161 -22.48 -11.39 0.63
N ASP A 162 -23.78 -11.51 0.92
CA ASP A 162 -24.30 -11.86 2.25
C ASP A 162 -23.97 -13.28 2.72
N GLU A 163 -23.48 -14.16 1.83
CA GLU A 163 -22.96 -15.49 2.22
C GLU A 163 -21.60 -15.41 2.93
N ILE A 164 -20.97 -14.22 2.92
CA ILE A 164 -19.64 -13.96 3.48
C ILE A 164 -19.77 -12.95 4.62
N ALA A 165 -19.51 -13.41 5.84
CA ALA A 165 -19.38 -12.51 6.98
C ALA A 165 -17.96 -11.94 7.03
N GLN A 166 -17.86 -10.62 7.22
CA GLN A 166 -16.59 -9.90 7.34
C GLN A 166 -16.57 -9.09 8.63
N GLU A 167 -15.61 -9.36 9.51
CA GLU A 167 -15.49 -8.69 10.80
C GLU A 167 -14.06 -8.17 11.00
N GLN A 168 -13.93 -6.86 11.27
CA GLN A 168 -12.64 -6.27 11.60
C GLN A 168 -12.31 -6.53 13.08
N THR A 169 -11.16 -7.16 13.33
CA THR A 169 -10.67 -7.51 14.67
C THR A 169 -9.26 -6.99 14.90
N ALA A 170 -8.74 -7.19 16.13
CA ALA A 170 -7.33 -6.91 16.46
C ALA A 170 -6.34 -7.83 15.74
N LEU A 171 -6.78 -8.98 15.22
CA LEU A 171 -5.96 -9.91 14.45
C LEU A 171 -5.96 -9.60 12.94
N GLY A 172 -6.75 -8.60 12.53
CA GLY A 172 -7.05 -8.32 11.12
C GLY A 172 -8.51 -8.62 10.78
N LEU A 173 -8.78 -8.80 9.49
CA LEU A 173 -10.11 -9.09 8.97
C LEU A 173 -10.41 -10.59 9.13
N VAL A 174 -11.49 -10.93 9.81
CA VAL A 174 -11.99 -12.31 9.88
C VAL A 174 -13.09 -12.47 8.85
N VAL A 175 -12.88 -13.41 7.91
CA VAL A 175 -13.80 -13.72 6.82
C VAL A 175 -14.41 -15.09 7.07
N SER A 176 -15.72 -15.18 7.22
CA SER A 176 -16.40 -16.44 7.58
C SER A 176 -17.45 -16.85 6.55
N VAL A 177 -17.53 -18.16 6.30
CA VAL A 177 -18.49 -18.78 5.37
C VAL A 177 -18.99 -20.12 5.93
N VAL A 178 -20.21 -20.52 5.54
CA VAL A 178 -20.80 -21.82 5.93
C VAL A 178 -20.45 -22.86 4.87
N LEU A 179 -19.53 -23.78 5.16
CA LEU A 179 -19.15 -24.85 4.23
C LEU A 179 -20.21 -25.95 4.13
N LYS A 180 -20.88 -26.27 5.25
CA LYS A 180 -22.02 -27.19 5.31
C LYS A 180 -23.06 -26.66 6.29
N PRO A 181 -24.30 -26.42 5.85
CA PRO A 181 -25.36 -25.91 6.72
C PRO A 181 -25.59 -26.80 7.94
N ASN A 182 -25.93 -26.17 9.07
CA ASN A 182 -26.39 -26.86 10.27
C ASN A 182 -27.75 -27.53 9.99
N ALA A 183 -27.75 -28.84 9.80
CA ALA A 183 -28.95 -29.69 9.90
C ALA A 183 -28.93 -30.44 11.24
N ASP A 184 -29.87 -31.38 11.47
CA ASP A 184 -29.93 -32.18 12.70
C ASP A 184 -28.62 -32.95 13.03
N ALA A 185 -27.72 -33.09 12.04
CA ALA A 185 -26.41 -33.72 12.15
C ALA A 185 -25.26 -32.78 12.61
N GLY A 186 -25.51 -31.48 12.79
CA GLY A 186 -24.47 -30.46 12.97
C GLY A 186 -23.99 -29.88 11.65
N GLY A 187 -23.14 -28.87 11.70
CA GLY A 187 -22.64 -28.18 10.50
C GLY A 187 -21.18 -27.76 10.62
N LEU A 188 -20.71 -27.13 9.56
CA LEU A 188 -19.31 -26.83 9.35
C LEU A 188 -19.16 -25.45 8.73
N ASP A 189 -18.51 -24.57 9.49
CA ASP A 189 -18.16 -23.23 9.06
C ASP A 189 -16.65 -23.13 8.86
N PHE A 190 -16.22 -22.10 8.15
CA PHE A 190 -14.83 -21.76 7.96
C PHE A 190 -14.61 -20.28 8.23
N ALA A 191 -13.61 -19.96 9.04
CA ALA A 191 -13.16 -18.61 9.31
C ALA A 191 -11.71 -18.45 8.86
N LEU A 192 -11.46 -17.50 7.96
CA LEU A 192 -10.14 -17.09 7.52
C LEU A 192 -9.72 -15.84 8.29
N ILE A 193 -8.52 -15.86 8.87
CA ILE A 193 -7.90 -14.65 9.42
C ILE A 193 -7.06 -14.02 8.32
N LEU A 194 -7.31 -12.77 8.00
CA LEU A 194 -6.53 -11.97 7.07
C LEU A 194 -5.81 -10.86 7.84
N PRO A 195 -4.49 -10.99 8.09
CA PRO A 195 -3.74 -9.92 8.71
C PRO A 195 -3.72 -8.69 7.79
N PRO A 196 -3.49 -7.48 8.33
CA PRO A 196 -3.22 -6.32 7.50
C PRO A 196 -1.93 -6.58 6.70
N VAL A 197 -2.03 -6.55 5.37
CA VAL A 197 -0.88 -6.71 4.47
C VAL A 197 -0.61 -5.38 3.78
N ASN A 198 0.61 -4.88 3.93
CA ASN A 198 1.09 -3.70 3.23
C ASN A 198 1.85 -4.15 1.97
N LEU A 199 1.38 -3.75 0.79
CA LEU A 199 2.04 -4.06 -0.49
C LEU A 199 3.29 -3.20 -0.74
N GLY A 200 3.46 -2.12 0.01
CA GLY A 200 4.55 -1.16 -0.21
C GLY A 200 4.50 -0.59 -1.64
N GLY A 201 5.64 -0.66 -2.33
CA GLY A 201 5.74 -0.28 -3.75
C GLY A 201 5.46 -1.42 -4.75
N GLU A 202 5.25 -2.64 -4.25
CA GLU A 202 5.09 -3.85 -5.07
C GLU A 202 3.63 -4.07 -5.48
N ALA A 203 3.41 -4.96 -6.44
CA ALA A 203 2.05 -5.37 -6.86
C ALA A 203 1.53 -6.59 -6.07
N HIS A 204 2.42 -7.30 -5.37
CA HIS A 204 2.09 -8.45 -4.56
C HIS A 204 2.95 -8.56 -3.30
N GLN A 205 2.45 -9.25 -2.28
CA GLN A 205 3.19 -9.52 -1.05
C GLN A 205 2.79 -10.89 -0.48
N ASP A 206 3.78 -11.72 -0.18
CA ASP A 206 3.60 -12.99 0.51
C ASP A 206 3.37 -12.77 2.01
N PHE A 207 2.54 -13.60 2.62
CA PHE A 207 2.28 -13.62 4.06
C PHE A 207 1.86 -15.00 4.56
N ASP A 208 2.04 -15.27 5.86
CA ASP A 208 1.51 -16.46 6.51
C ASP A 208 0.25 -16.11 7.31
N THR A 209 -0.72 -17.01 7.29
CA THR A 209 -1.92 -16.88 8.11
C THR A 209 -2.52 -18.24 8.45
N LEU A 210 -3.70 -18.24 9.06
CA LEU A 210 -4.46 -19.43 9.39
C LEU A 210 -5.93 -19.30 9.03
N GLY A 211 -6.52 -20.44 8.69
CA GLY A 211 -7.96 -20.66 8.65
C GLY A 211 -8.38 -21.59 9.78
N ILE A 212 -9.64 -21.50 10.18
CA ILE A 212 -10.23 -22.30 11.25
C ILE A 212 -11.48 -22.95 10.69
N ARG A 213 -11.51 -24.28 10.68
CA ARG A 213 -12.75 -25.03 10.45
C ARG A 213 -13.47 -25.19 11.78
N ILE A 214 -14.73 -24.80 11.82
CA ILE A 214 -15.56 -24.75 13.01
C ILE A 214 -16.67 -25.77 12.85
N ARG A 215 -16.67 -26.81 13.68
CA ARG A 215 -17.70 -27.86 13.67
C ARG A 215 -18.65 -27.65 14.82
N SER A 216 -19.93 -27.52 14.53
CA SER A 216 -21.01 -27.53 15.51
C SER A 216 -21.57 -28.94 15.69
N ARG A 217 -22.03 -29.29 16.89
CA ARG A 217 -22.68 -30.58 17.16
C ARG A 217 -24.17 -30.54 16.84
N GLY A 218 -24.69 -31.64 16.28
CA GLY A 218 -26.13 -31.88 16.14
C GLY A 218 -26.80 -32.20 17.49
N ARG A 219 -28.08 -31.85 17.64
CA ARG A 219 -28.81 -31.87 18.93
C ARG A 219 -29.11 -33.27 19.51
N LEU A 220 -28.79 -34.36 18.81
CA LEU A 220 -29.31 -35.70 19.15
C LEU A 220 -28.41 -36.57 20.05
N ILE A 221 -27.18 -36.17 20.38
CA ILE A 221 -26.22 -37.05 21.08
C ILE A 221 -25.45 -36.31 22.20
N ASN A 222 -25.90 -36.51 23.45
CA ASN A 222 -25.22 -36.27 24.73
C ASN A 222 -24.79 -34.80 25.07
N PRO A 223 -25.34 -34.16 26.13
CA PRO A 223 -25.19 -32.72 26.39
C PRO A 223 -23.85 -32.26 27.00
N ALA A 224 -22.86 -33.14 27.14
CA ALA A 224 -21.60 -32.81 27.81
C ALA A 224 -20.46 -32.47 26.82
N GLY A 225 -19.73 -31.40 27.12
CA GLY A 225 -18.52 -30.97 26.40
C GLY A 225 -18.71 -29.69 25.58
N ALA A 226 -17.69 -29.32 24.80
CA ALA A 226 -17.73 -28.12 23.97
C ALA A 226 -18.73 -28.27 22.81
N GLU A 227 -19.58 -27.24 22.63
CA GLU A 227 -20.56 -27.17 21.53
C GLU A 227 -19.90 -27.03 20.16
N LEU A 228 -18.73 -26.38 20.14
CA LEU A 228 -17.91 -26.16 18.96
C LEU A 228 -16.57 -26.88 19.09
N THR A 229 -16.07 -27.38 17.97
CA THR A 229 -14.69 -27.91 17.86
C THR A 229 -13.99 -27.24 16.69
N TYR A 230 -12.67 -27.05 16.82
CA TYR A 230 -11.87 -26.24 15.91
C TYR A 230 -10.71 -27.04 15.31
N ASP A 231 -10.59 -27.00 13.99
CA ASP A 231 -9.45 -27.56 13.26
C ASP A 231 -8.70 -26.42 12.55
N VAL A 232 -7.45 -26.16 12.94
CA VAL A 232 -6.61 -25.11 12.34
C VAL A 232 -6.00 -25.58 11.01
N VAL A 233 -6.04 -24.71 10.00
CA VAL A 233 -5.41 -24.87 8.70
C VAL A 233 -4.36 -23.77 8.55
N HIS A 234 -3.08 -24.13 8.47
CA HIS A 234 -2.02 -23.16 8.23
C HIS A 234 -1.97 -22.83 6.73
N LEU A 235 -1.95 -21.55 6.41
CA LEU A 235 -2.09 -21.07 5.04
C LEU A 235 -0.93 -20.14 4.68
N LYS A 236 -0.38 -20.35 3.49
CA LYS A 236 0.48 -19.38 2.82
C LYS A 236 -0.36 -18.54 1.88
N GLY A 237 -0.31 -17.23 2.05
CA GLY A 237 -1.07 -16.25 1.30
C GLY A 237 -0.20 -15.40 0.39
N VAL A 238 -0.78 -14.98 -0.72
CA VAL A 238 -0.27 -13.90 -1.59
C VAL A 238 -1.37 -12.85 -1.66
N ALA A 239 -1.06 -11.63 -1.25
CA ALA A 239 -1.93 -10.47 -1.38
C ALA A 239 -1.54 -9.70 -2.64
N GLU A 240 -2.48 -9.34 -3.49
CA GLU A 240 -2.22 -8.74 -4.80
C GLU A 240 -3.13 -7.52 -5.04
N ASP A 241 -2.59 -6.48 -5.68
CA ASP A 241 -3.37 -5.40 -6.30
C ASP A 241 -3.46 -5.64 -7.81
N ILE A 242 -4.58 -6.20 -8.25
CA ILE A 242 -4.84 -6.44 -9.67
C ILE A 242 -5.44 -5.19 -10.30
N PRO A 243 -4.86 -4.65 -11.38
CA PRO A 243 -5.43 -3.52 -12.11
C PRO A 243 -6.84 -3.86 -12.60
N VAL A 244 -7.83 -3.02 -12.26
CA VAL A 244 -9.15 -3.06 -12.88
C VAL A 244 -9.03 -2.38 -14.24
N LEU A 245 -9.15 -3.16 -15.32
CA LEU A 245 -9.13 -2.67 -16.70
C LEU A 245 -10.55 -2.33 -17.19
#